data_AF-A0A7M3M9A0-F1
#
_entry.id   AF-A0A7M3M9A0-F1
#
_cell.length_a   1.000
_cell.length_b   1.000
_cell.length_c   1.000
_cell.angle_alpha   90.00
_cell.angle_beta   90.00
_cell.angle_gamma   90.00
#
_symmetry.space_group_name_H-M   'P 1'
#
loop_
_entity.id
_entity.type
_entity.pdbx_description
1 polymer ?
#
loop_
_entity_poly.entity_id
_entity_poly.type
_entity_poly.pdbx_seq_one_letter_code
_entity_poly.pdbx_strand_id
1 'polypeptide(L)'
;MEAQPAGRWWDAVRVPTLIGERALSLLGGESGPVIEDTYGAVWYWLVPLGAAADWTLQRVLSEGAYVAVPPLDRTLGPGPHWRVPFTSDRCLTDAARLHTALLAAMTTVKHCQRCERLTADAVAVGDVHGASGAGRTFYACAACAPCFPRRRDPLAELAATRRALREGRA
;
A
#
# COMPACT_ATOMS: atom_id res chain seq x y z
N MET A 1 19.74 -0.25 -20.62
CA MET A 1 18.97 -1.10 -19.68
C MET A 1 19.73 -2.40 -19.59
N GLU A 2 19.92 -2.93 -18.40
CA GLU A 2 20.69 -4.15 -18.20
C GLU A 2 19.93 -5.08 -17.27
N ALA A 3 19.78 -6.35 -17.66
CA ALA A 3 19.18 -7.36 -16.79
C ALA A 3 20.23 -7.82 -15.78
N GLN A 4 20.01 -7.50 -14.51
CA GLN A 4 20.92 -7.87 -13.42
C GLN A 4 20.34 -9.05 -12.63
N PRO A 5 21.17 -10.05 -12.27
CA PRO A 5 20.73 -11.16 -11.45
C PRO A 5 20.48 -10.70 -10.01
N ALA A 6 19.29 -10.97 -9.48
CA ALA A 6 19.02 -10.87 -8.07
C ALA A 6 19.69 -12.03 -7.32
N GLY A 7 19.89 -11.89 -6.00
CA GLY A 7 20.56 -12.91 -5.18
C GLY A 7 22.09 -12.91 -5.28
N ARG A 8 22.70 -12.06 -6.11
CA ARG A 8 24.18 -11.97 -6.23
C ARG A 8 24.79 -10.88 -5.35
N TRP A 9 24.17 -9.70 -5.35
CA TRP A 9 24.63 -8.54 -4.58
C TRP A 9 23.51 -7.91 -3.75
N TRP A 10 22.27 -8.12 -4.19
CA TRP A 10 21.05 -7.64 -3.57
C TRP A 10 19.91 -8.58 -3.93
N ASP A 11 18.87 -8.57 -3.11
CA ASP A 11 17.56 -9.11 -3.49
C ASP A 11 16.65 -7.97 -3.91
N ALA A 12 15.60 -8.27 -4.66
CA ALA A 12 14.60 -7.28 -5.04
C ALA A 12 13.21 -7.63 -4.51
N VAL A 13 12.50 -6.63 -3.99
CA VAL A 13 11.11 -6.79 -3.57
C VAL A 13 10.19 -6.18 -4.62
N ARG A 14 9.42 -7.03 -5.31
CA ARG A 14 8.47 -6.68 -6.38
C ARG A 14 7.08 -6.36 -5.82
N VAL A 15 6.63 -5.12 -6.01
CA VAL A 15 5.40 -4.60 -5.39
C VAL A 15 4.51 -3.94 -6.45
N PRO A 16 3.17 -4.11 -6.44
CA PRO A 16 2.27 -3.36 -7.33
C PRO A 16 2.38 -1.85 -7.12
N THR A 17 2.32 -1.05 -8.20
CA THR A 17 2.56 0.41 -8.17
C THR A 17 1.86 1.12 -7.01
N LEU A 18 0.55 0.91 -6.82
CA LEU A 18 -0.20 1.62 -5.78
C LEU A 18 0.27 1.28 -4.34
N ILE A 19 0.62 0.01 -4.09
CA ILE A 19 1.19 -0.38 -2.80
C ILE A 19 2.59 0.21 -2.65
N GLY A 20 3.37 0.24 -3.75
CA GLY A 20 4.68 0.88 -3.80
C GLY A 20 4.61 2.38 -3.49
N GLU A 21 3.73 3.12 -4.14
CA GLU A 21 3.52 4.56 -3.90
C GLU A 21 3.23 4.83 -2.42
N ARG A 22 2.33 4.03 -1.82
CA ARG A 22 1.98 4.18 -0.41
C ARG A 22 3.15 3.82 0.50
N ALA A 23 3.86 2.72 0.23
CA ALA A 23 5.02 2.31 1.01
C ALA A 23 6.16 3.33 0.93
N LEU A 24 6.43 3.89 -0.26
CA LEU A 24 7.42 4.94 -0.45
C LEU A 24 7.06 6.21 0.34
N SER A 25 5.77 6.59 0.32
CA SER A 25 5.28 7.71 1.13
C SER A 25 5.46 7.49 2.64
N LEU A 26 5.39 6.24 3.12
CA LEU A 26 5.60 5.89 4.53
C LEU A 26 7.08 5.81 4.90
N LEU A 27 7.94 5.33 4.00
CA LEU A 27 9.40 5.27 4.18
C LEU A 27 10.06 6.65 4.13
N GLY A 28 9.56 7.55 3.26
CA GLY A 28 10.15 8.86 3.05
C GLY A 28 11.64 8.77 2.68
N GLY A 29 12.46 9.58 3.34
CA GLY A 29 13.90 9.68 3.08
C GLY A 29 14.73 8.45 3.49
N GLU A 30 14.11 7.45 4.12
CA GLU A 30 14.77 6.19 4.49
C GLU A 30 14.71 5.14 3.36
N SER A 31 13.98 5.42 2.28
CA SER A 31 14.02 4.56 1.09
C SER A 31 15.37 4.69 0.39
N GLY A 32 15.99 3.54 0.11
CA GLY A 32 16.98 3.39 -0.94
C GLY A 32 16.35 3.41 -2.34
N PRO A 33 17.05 2.88 -3.35
CA PRO A 33 16.68 3.05 -4.75
C PRO A 33 15.47 2.20 -5.11
N VAL A 34 14.65 2.74 -6.01
CA VAL A 34 13.39 2.12 -6.45
C VAL A 34 13.32 2.20 -7.96
N ILE A 35 13.10 1.05 -8.58
CA ILE A 35 12.84 0.94 -10.02
C ILE A 35 11.34 0.84 -10.21
N GLU A 36 10.76 1.73 -11.00
CA GLU A 36 9.38 1.60 -11.47
C GLU A 36 9.37 1.02 -12.88
N ASP A 37 8.61 -0.05 -13.08
CA ASP A 37 8.29 -0.60 -14.40
C ASP A 37 6.83 -0.33 -14.73
N THR A 38 6.60 0.68 -15.56
CA THR A 38 5.25 1.09 -15.96
C THR A 38 4.55 0.08 -16.86
N TYR A 39 5.27 -0.83 -17.52
CA TYR A 39 4.63 -1.87 -18.33
C TYR A 39 4.02 -2.97 -17.44
N GLY A 40 4.71 -3.32 -16.36
CA GLY A 40 4.24 -4.31 -15.40
C GLY A 40 3.34 -3.75 -14.29
N ALA A 41 3.19 -2.43 -14.20
CA ALA A 41 2.58 -1.73 -13.06
C ALA A 41 3.15 -2.22 -11.72
N VAL A 42 4.48 -2.38 -11.68
CA VAL A 42 5.21 -2.86 -10.51
C VAL A 42 6.47 -2.07 -10.27
N TRP A 43 6.84 -1.99 -9.00
CA TRP A 43 8.08 -1.39 -8.55
C TRP A 43 8.98 -2.47 -7.93
N TYR A 44 10.29 -2.22 -7.95
CA TYR A 44 11.32 -3.06 -7.37
C TYR A 44 12.15 -2.23 -6.40
N TRP A 45 12.13 -2.62 -5.13
CA TRP A 45 13.09 -2.14 -4.14
C TRP A 45 14.30 -3.05 -4.12
N LEU A 46 15.50 -2.47 -4.07
CA LEU A 46 16.72 -3.23 -3.85
C LEU A 46 17.00 -3.30 -2.35
N VAL A 47 17.18 -4.51 -1.83
CA VAL A 47 17.46 -4.77 -0.40
C VAL A 47 18.74 -5.59 -0.24
N PRO A 48 19.40 -5.57 0.93
CA PRO A 48 20.56 -6.41 1.18
C PRO A 48 20.27 -7.90 0.92
N LEU A 49 21.26 -8.59 0.39
CA LEU A 49 21.18 -10.01 0.09
C LEU A 49 20.76 -10.84 1.32
N GLY A 50 19.74 -11.68 1.16
CA GLY A 50 19.21 -12.54 2.22
C GLY A 50 18.35 -11.82 3.27
N ALA A 51 18.27 -10.48 3.25
CA ALA A 51 17.58 -9.72 4.29
C ALA A 51 16.04 -9.84 4.24
N ALA A 52 15.50 -10.40 3.15
CA ALA A 52 14.08 -10.72 2.99
C ALA A 52 13.83 -12.23 2.82
N ALA A 53 14.79 -13.09 3.18
CA ALA A 53 14.70 -14.54 2.93
C ALA A 53 13.56 -15.22 3.70
N ASP A 54 13.15 -14.67 4.85
CA ASP A 54 12.06 -15.17 5.69
C ASP A 54 10.69 -14.61 5.28
N TRP A 55 10.62 -13.70 4.31
CA TRP A 55 9.36 -13.10 3.90
C TRP A 55 8.53 -14.11 3.14
N THR A 56 7.35 -14.42 3.67
CA THR A 56 6.47 -15.47 3.16
C THR A 56 5.58 -14.98 2.00
N LEU A 57 6.18 -14.28 1.03
CA LEU A 57 5.48 -13.70 -0.11
C LEU A 57 6.24 -13.96 -1.42
N GLN A 58 5.51 -14.31 -2.48
CA GLN A 58 5.97 -14.48 -3.87
C GLN A 58 6.52 -13.19 -4.53
N ARG A 59 7.02 -12.26 -3.72
CA ARG A 59 7.42 -10.89 -4.11
C ARG A 59 8.91 -10.65 -3.96
N VAL A 60 9.64 -11.49 -3.22
CA VAL A 60 11.11 -11.40 -3.14
C VAL A 60 11.71 -12.14 -4.33
N LEU A 61 12.52 -11.43 -5.10
CA LEU A 61 13.31 -11.92 -6.21
C LEU A 61 14.74 -12.07 -5.70
N SER A 62 15.23 -13.29 -5.69
CA SER A 62 16.56 -13.67 -5.23
C SER A 62 17.25 -14.50 -6.32
N GLU A 63 18.07 -15.48 -5.94
CA GLU A 63 18.85 -16.29 -6.88
C GLU A 63 17.98 -16.88 -8.02
N GLY A 64 18.45 -16.74 -9.26
CA GLY A 64 17.76 -17.20 -10.47
C GLY A 64 16.72 -16.22 -11.04
N ALA A 65 16.41 -15.13 -10.34
CA ALA A 65 15.58 -14.05 -10.87
C ALA A 65 16.43 -12.89 -11.44
N TYR A 66 15.86 -12.14 -12.38
CA TYR A 66 16.49 -10.97 -13.00
C TYR A 66 15.61 -9.74 -12.86
N VAL A 67 16.23 -8.59 -12.60
CA VAL A 67 15.56 -7.28 -12.62
C VAL A 67 16.18 -6.43 -13.71
N ALA A 68 15.34 -5.76 -14.50
CA ALA A 68 15.79 -4.78 -15.46
C ALA A 68 16.24 -3.51 -14.74
N VAL A 69 17.56 -3.32 -14.62
CA VAL A 69 18.14 -2.13 -13.99
C VAL A 69 18.31 -1.03 -15.04
N PRO A 70 17.71 0.16 -14.82
CA PRO A 70 17.84 1.27 -15.74
C PRO A 70 19.22 1.97 -15.61
N PRO A 71 19.70 2.66 -16.66
CA PRO A 71 20.83 3.58 -16.55
C PRO A 71 20.61 4.61 -15.42
N LEU A 72 21.68 5.05 -14.75
CA LEU A 72 21.61 5.91 -13.56
C LEU A 72 20.83 7.22 -13.76
N ASP A 73 20.84 7.76 -14.97
CA ASP A 73 20.19 9.02 -15.38
C ASP A 73 18.72 8.83 -15.82
N ARG A 74 18.25 7.59 -15.97
CA ARG A 74 16.90 7.31 -16.47
C ARG A 74 15.87 7.37 -15.35
N THR A 75 15.21 8.52 -15.21
CA THR A 75 14.15 8.78 -14.20
C THR A 75 12.75 8.91 -14.79
N LEU A 76 12.59 8.70 -16.10
CA LEU A 76 11.32 8.83 -16.81
C LEU A 76 10.99 7.56 -17.61
N GLY A 77 9.70 7.24 -17.63
CA GLY A 77 9.13 6.16 -18.45
C GLY A 77 9.05 6.51 -19.94
N PRO A 78 8.59 5.56 -20.78
CA PRO A 78 7.99 4.28 -20.39
C PRO A 78 9.01 3.19 -20.02
N GLY A 79 8.52 2.14 -19.34
CA GLY A 79 9.30 0.97 -18.90
C GLY A 79 10.12 1.22 -17.63
N PRO A 80 11.07 0.33 -17.31
CA PRO A 80 11.95 0.46 -16.15
C PRO A 80 12.69 1.80 -16.11
N HIS A 81 12.51 2.54 -15.02
CA HIS A 81 13.20 3.79 -14.72
C HIS A 81 13.32 3.98 -13.21
N TRP A 82 14.24 4.84 -12.77
CA TRP A 82 14.40 5.15 -11.36
C TRP A 82 13.26 6.03 -10.87
N ARG A 83 12.46 5.50 -9.94
CA ARG A 83 11.49 6.26 -9.16
C ARG A 83 12.15 6.96 -7.98
N VAL A 84 13.09 6.27 -7.34
CA VAL A 84 14.06 6.84 -6.40
C VAL A 84 15.44 6.55 -6.99
N PRO A 85 16.22 7.59 -7.36
CA PRO A 85 17.53 7.41 -7.96
C PRO A 85 18.47 6.59 -7.08
N PHE A 86 19.33 5.82 -7.73
CA PHE A 86 20.47 5.21 -7.08
C PHE A 86 21.49 6.29 -6.70
N THR A 87 21.90 6.31 -5.44
CA THR A 87 23.01 7.12 -4.94
C THR A 87 23.97 6.25 -4.14
N SER A 88 25.25 6.58 -4.14
CA SER A 88 26.28 5.77 -3.46
C SER A 88 26.11 5.72 -1.93
N ASP A 89 25.47 6.73 -1.35
CA ASP A 89 25.12 6.81 0.08
C ASP A 89 23.84 6.03 0.44
N ARG A 90 23.00 5.71 -0.55
CA ARG A 90 21.73 4.96 -0.40
C ARG A 90 21.56 3.97 -1.54
N CYS A 91 22.42 2.95 -1.54
CA CYS A 91 22.43 1.92 -2.58
C CYS A 91 21.40 0.80 -2.36
N LEU A 92 20.89 0.62 -1.13
CA LEU A 92 19.93 -0.41 -0.74
C LEU A 92 18.97 0.11 0.33
N THR A 93 17.75 -0.42 0.36
CA THR A 93 16.76 -0.13 1.40
C THR A 93 16.86 -1.14 2.54
N ASP A 94 16.77 -0.67 3.79
CA ASP A 94 16.64 -1.54 4.96
C ASP A 94 15.39 -2.42 4.84
N ALA A 95 15.59 -3.74 4.89
CA ALA A 95 14.51 -4.70 4.66
C ALA A 95 13.43 -4.61 5.74
N ALA A 96 13.78 -4.50 7.03
CA ALA A 96 12.80 -4.47 8.12
C ALA A 96 11.90 -3.23 8.04
N ARG A 97 12.47 -2.07 7.69
CA ARG A 97 11.70 -0.84 7.42
C ARG A 97 10.79 -1.00 6.21
N LEU A 98 11.31 -1.53 5.11
CA LEU A 98 10.50 -1.81 3.92
C LEU A 98 9.35 -2.76 4.24
N HIS A 99 9.59 -3.84 4.99
CA HIS A 99 8.57 -4.80 5.41
C HIS A 99 7.43 -4.11 6.16
N THR A 100 7.79 -3.30 7.16
CA THR A 100 6.84 -2.55 7.99
C THR A 100 6.00 -1.59 7.14
N ALA A 101 6.65 -0.85 6.24
CA ALA A 101 5.98 0.06 5.32
C ALA A 101 5.04 -0.66 4.35
N LEU A 102 5.43 -1.83 3.84
CA LEU A 102 4.60 -2.64 2.94
C LEU A 102 3.37 -3.21 3.66
N LEU A 103 3.53 -3.75 4.87
CA LEU A 103 2.40 -4.21 5.68
C LEU A 103 1.43 -3.06 5.99
N ALA A 104 1.95 -1.89 6.36
CA ALA A 104 1.14 -0.69 6.57
C ALA A 104 0.45 -0.20 5.28
N ALA A 105 1.13 -0.26 4.13
CA ALA A 105 0.54 0.09 2.84
C ALA A 105 -0.60 -0.86 2.46
N MET A 106 -0.39 -2.17 2.60
CA MET A 106 -1.41 -3.20 2.30
C MET A 106 -2.64 -3.10 3.20
N THR A 107 -2.47 -2.63 4.43
CA THR A 107 -3.58 -2.44 5.38
C THR A 107 -4.29 -1.10 5.22
N THR A 108 -3.66 -0.08 4.64
CA THR A 108 -4.26 1.25 4.43
C THR A 108 -4.87 1.42 3.04
N VAL A 109 -4.38 0.70 2.03
CA VAL A 109 -5.00 0.69 0.71
C VAL A 109 -6.26 -0.17 0.72
N LYS A 110 -7.39 0.40 0.27
CA LYS A 110 -8.69 -0.27 0.21
C LYS A 110 -9.31 -0.13 -1.17
N HIS A 111 -10.16 -1.09 -1.53
CA HIS A 111 -10.99 -0.99 -2.72
C HIS A 111 -12.17 -0.04 -2.46
N CYS A 112 -12.27 1.03 -3.25
CA CYS A 112 -13.40 1.94 -3.23
C CYS A 112 -14.65 1.24 -3.78
N GLN A 113 -15.71 1.11 -2.97
CA GLN A 113 -16.96 0.44 -3.37
C GLN A 113 -17.79 1.22 -4.43
N ARG A 114 -17.40 2.45 -4.78
CA ARG A 114 -18.13 3.27 -5.75
C ARG A 114 -17.52 3.23 -7.15
N CYS A 115 -16.21 3.48 -7.23
CA CYS A 115 -15.49 3.54 -8.51
C CYS A 115 -14.61 2.31 -8.77
N GLU A 116 -14.60 1.35 -7.84
CA GLU A 116 -13.90 0.07 -7.94
C GLU A 116 -12.37 0.17 -8.08
N ARG A 117 -11.82 1.35 -7.78
CA ARG A 117 -10.37 1.57 -7.74
C ARG A 117 -9.84 1.36 -6.33
N LEU A 118 -8.64 0.81 -6.24
CA LEU A 118 -7.88 0.82 -4.99
C LEU A 118 -7.51 2.27 -4.64
N THR A 119 -7.51 2.61 -3.35
CA THR A 119 -7.17 3.93 -2.86
C THR A 119 -6.45 3.89 -1.52
N ALA A 120 -5.52 4.82 -1.30
CA ALA A 120 -4.85 5.04 -0.02
C ALA A 120 -5.57 6.07 0.87
N ASP A 121 -6.53 6.83 0.34
CA ASP A 121 -7.32 7.84 1.07
C ASP A 121 -8.68 7.31 1.55
N ALA A 122 -8.74 6.00 1.83
CA ALA A 122 -9.96 5.28 2.08
C ALA A 122 -10.73 5.81 3.31
N VAL A 123 -11.98 6.20 3.09
CA VAL A 123 -12.95 6.59 4.11
C VAL A 123 -13.93 5.45 4.32
N ALA A 124 -14.19 5.07 5.57
CA ALA A 124 -15.19 4.07 5.91
C ALA A 124 -16.61 4.62 5.66
N VAL A 125 -17.39 3.98 4.78
CA VAL A 125 -18.71 4.47 4.34
C VAL A 125 -19.89 3.60 4.78
N GLY A 126 -19.64 2.38 5.27
CA GLY A 126 -20.68 1.48 5.76
C GLY A 126 -20.09 0.24 6.42
N ASP A 127 -20.85 -0.44 7.28
CA ASP A 127 -20.49 -1.77 7.79
C ASP A 127 -21.64 -2.72 7.49
N VAL A 128 -21.33 -3.95 7.07
CA VAL A 128 -22.32 -5.04 7.10
C VAL A 128 -22.25 -5.68 8.47
N HIS A 129 -23.33 -5.65 9.24
CA HIS A 129 -23.45 -6.47 10.44
C HIS A 129 -23.79 -7.90 10.02
N GLY A 130 -22.82 -8.82 10.11
CA GLY A 130 -23.12 -10.25 10.06
C GLY A 130 -23.66 -10.70 11.41
N ALA A 131 -24.56 -11.69 11.42
CA ALA A 131 -25.15 -12.26 12.64
C ALA A 131 -24.11 -12.84 13.62
N SER A 132 -22.85 -13.00 13.21
CA SER A 132 -21.76 -13.61 13.98
C SER A 132 -20.60 -12.65 14.31
N GLY A 133 -20.81 -11.34 14.26
CA GLY A 133 -19.96 -10.37 14.99
C GLY A 133 -18.76 -9.76 14.26
N ALA A 134 -18.24 -10.34 13.18
CA ALA A 134 -17.25 -9.65 12.34
C ALA A 134 -17.96 -8.82 11.27
N GLY A 135 -18.30 -7.59 11.60
CA GLY A 135 -18.84 -6.67 10.61
C GLY A 135 -17.80 -6.36 9.53
N ARG A 136 -18.18 -6.40 8.25
CA ARG A 136 -17.27 -6.02 7.15
C ARG A 136 -17.41 -4.53 6.87
N THR A 137 -16.35 -3.76 7.10
CA THR A 137 -16.30 -2.33 6.74
C THR A 137 -16.13 -2.15 5.25
N PHE A 138 -17.00 -1.32 4.67
CA PHE A 138 -16.91 -0.81 3.33
C PHE A 138 -16.16 0.52 3.30
N TYR A 139 -15.35 0.69 2.27
CA TYR A 139 -14.55 1.89 2.07
C TYR A 139 -14.87 2.55 0.73
N ALA A 140 -14.71 3.86 0.67
CA ALA A 140 -14.70 4.65 -0.55
C ALA A 140 -13.49 5.58 -0.55
N CYS A 141 -12.99 5.98 -1.73
CA CYS A 141 -12.00 7.06 -1.78
C CYS A 141 -12.60 8.38 -1.31
N ALA A 142 -11.76 9.32 -0.89
CA ALA A 142 -12.21 10.61 -0.36
C ALA A 142 -13.12 11.36 -1.36
N ALA A 143 -12.87 11.23 -2.66
CA ALA A 143 -13.70 11.81 -3.72
C ALA A 143 -15.09 11.15 -3.84
N CYS A 144 -15.21 9.84 -3.59
CA CYS A 144 -16.48 9.12 -3.69
C CYS A 144 -17.25 9.06 -2.37
N ALA A 145 -16.59 9.26 -1.23
CA ALA A 145 -17.21 9.18 0.09
C ALA A 145 -18.46 10.07 0.23
N PRO A 146 -18.51 11.31 -0.30
CA PRO A 146 -19.71 12.15 -0.25
C PRO A 146 -20.93 11.58 -0.98
N CYS A 147 -20.77 10.60 -1.87
CA CYS A 147 -21.88 9.96 -2.59
C CYS A 147 -22.59 8.88 -1.76
N PHE A 148 -22.03 8.47 -0.63
CA PHE A 148 -22.66 7.49 0.25
C PHE A 148 -23.61 8.19 1.23
N PRO A 149 -24.75 7.56 1.56
CA PRO A 149 -25.63 8.10 2.59
C PRO A 149 -24.84 8.24 3.89
N ARG A 150 -25.03 9.37 4.60
CA ARG A 150 -24.39 9.57 5.90
C ARG A 150 -24.75 8.41 6.80
N ARG A 151 -23.74 7.75 7.39
CA ARG A 151 -23.97 6.78 8.46
C ARG A 151 -24.79 7.48 9.54
N ARG A 152 -25.93 6.90 9.87
CA ARG A 152 -26.63 7.24 11.10
C ARG A 152 -25.77 6.79 12.26
N ASP A 153 -25.59 7.66 13.25
CA ASP A 153 -24.90 7.31 14.48
C ASP A 153 -25.86 6.52 15.39
N PRO A 154 -25.65 5.19 15.55
CA PRO A 154 -26.57 4.38 16.33
C PRO A 154 -26.60 4.79 17.81
N LEU A 155 -25.49 5.30 18.34
CA LEU A 155 -25.42 5.77 19.72
C LEU A 155 -26.23 7.05 19.92
N ALA A 156 -26.18 7.97 18.95
CA ALA A 156 -27.02 9.16 18.95
C ALA A 156 -28.51 8.82 18.83
N GLU A 157 -28.88 7.86 17.96
CA GLU A 157 -30.27 7.40 17.81
C GLU A 157 -30.80 6.73 19.09
N LEU A 158 -29.99 5.87 19.72
CA LEU A 158 -30.30 5.27 21.04
C LEU A 158 -30.45 6.35 22.13
N ALA A 159 -29.58 7.36 22.15
CA ALA A 159 -29.66 8.45 23.10
C ALA A 159 -30.91 9.31 22.90
N ALA A 160 -31.29 9.61 21.66
CA ALA A 160 -32.52 10.33 21.34
C ALA A 160 -33.77 9.54 21.75
N THR A 161 -33.79 8.23 21.48
CA THR A 161 -34.89 7.34 21.88
C THR A 161 -35.05 7.32 23.41
N ARG A 162 -33.94 7.26 24.15
CA ARG A 162 -33.95 7.31 25.62
C ARG A 162 -34.46 8.65 26.17
N ARG A 163 -34.18 9.78 25.50
CA ARG A 163 -34.71 11.10 25.90
C ARG A 163 -36.23 11.17 25.68
N ALA A 164 -36.70 10.78 24.51
CA ALA A 164 -38.14 10.77 24.19
C ALA A 164 -38.96 9.91 25.17
N LEU A 165 -38.45 8.74 25.58
CA LEU A 165 -39.09 7.88 26.57
C LEU A 165 -39.16 8.49 27.99
N ARG A 166 -38.24 9.40 28.33
CA ARG A 166 -38.24 10.09 29.63
C ARG A 166 -39.21 11.27 29.62
N GLU A 167 -39.27 12.00 28.51
CA GLU A 167 -40.15 13.15 28.33
C GLU A 167 -41.63 12.74 28.23
N GLY A 168 -41.94 11.60 27.61
CA GLY A 168 -43.32 11.06 27.54
C GLY A 168 -43.83 10.39 28.82
N ARG A 169 -43.06 10.39 29.91
CA ARG A 169 -43.44 9.84 31.23
C ARG A 169 -43.65 10.92 32.30
N ALA A 170 -43.52 12.20 31.96
CA ALA A 170 -43.84 13.36 32.79
C ALA A 170 -45.23 13.89 32.44
#